data_AF-A0A7Y4V8G9-F1
#
_entry.id   AF-A0A7Y4V8G9-F1
#
_cell.length_a   1.000
_cell.length_b   1.000
_cell.length_c   1.000
_cell.angle_alpha   90.00
_cell.angle_beta   90.00
_cell.angle_gamma   90.00
#
_symmetry.space_group_name_H-M   'P 1'
#
loop_
_entity.id
_entity.type
_entity.pdbx_description
1 polymer ?
#
loop_
_entity_poly.entity_id
_entity_poly.type
_entity_poly.pdbx_seq_one_letter_code
_entity_poly.pdbx_strand_id
1 'polypeptide(L)'
;MNRPIVLSVSLILLGSFFLFSCSKSYQPKPKGYNRLLLPEEKYRVLPDSLPYQFEYSTSAKLLRDTSWINEKFWVEIYYPTLKANIHITYKRIQNRDALLKELLNDAYRLTSKQQIKAYGIDEVKIVTPLGKTALIAEISGEVPSQFQFTMTDSSTNFLRGALYFNTKVQNDSLAPAIDFMKKEVMHLINTLEWKN
;
A
#
# COMPACT_ATOMS: atom_id res chain seq x y z
N MET A 1 -14.73 34.92 77.14
CA MET A 1 -13.78 35.46 76.13
C MET A 1 -13.18 34.27 75.39
N ASN A 2 -13.08 34.33 74.06
CA ASN A 2 -12.67 33.26 73.11
C ASN A 2 -13.78 32.35 72.58
N ARG A 3 -14.28 32.68 71.38
CA ARG A 3 -14.22 31.81 70.18
C ARG A 3 -14.98 32.43 68.99
N PRO A 4 -14.32 33.30 68.19
CA PRO A 4 -14.73 33.53 66.80
C PRO A 4 -13.74 32.91 65.78
N ILE A 5 -12.69 32.20 66.23
CA ILE A 5 -11.63 31.70 65.34
C ILE A 5 -12.03 30.39 64.64
N VAL A 6 -12.81 29.52 65.30
CA VAL A 6 -13.15 28.19 64.76
C VAL A 6 -14.14 28.28 63.58
N LEU A 7 -15.06 29.25 63.60
CA LEU A 7 -16.02 29.50 62.52
C LEU A 7 -15.34 30.04 61.25
N SER A 8 -14.33 30.90 61.39
CA SER A 8 -13.58 31.45 60.27
C SER A 8 -12.71 30.41 59.56
N VAL A 9 -12.17 29.43 60.30
CA VAL A 9 -11.36 28.34 59.72
C VAL A 9 -12.23 27.33 58.96
N SER A 10 -13.46 27.07 59.42
CA SER A 10 -14.42 26.21 58.69
C SER A 10 -14.86 26.81 57.34
N LEU A 11 -15.00 28.14 57.25
CA LEU A 11 -15.41 28.79 56.01
C LEU A 11 -14.27 28.82 54.96
N ILE A 12 -13.02 28.86 55.41
CA ILE A 12 -11.83 28.78 54.54
C ILE A 12 -11.61 27.34 54.04
N LEU A 13 -11.97 26.33 54.85
CA LEU A 13 -11.86 24.91 54.44
C LEU A 13 -12.92 24.51 53.40
N LEU A 14 -14.10 25.14 53.41
CA LEU A 14 -15.20 24.85 52.48
C LEU A 14 -15.03 25.53 51.10
N GLY A 15 -14.20 26.58 51.01
CA GLY A 15 -13.90 27.27 49.76
C GLY A 15 -12.83 26.59 48.88
N SER A 16 -12.10 25.60 49.42
CA SER A 16 -10.95 24.99 48.73
C SER A 16 -11.32 23.82 47.81
N PHE A 17 -12.58 23.37 47.80
CA PHE A 17 -13.00 22.18 47.05
C PHE A 17 -13.46 22.44 45.60
N PHE A 18 -13.43 23.69 45.12
CA PHE A 18 -13.91 24.05 43.77
C PHE A 18 -12.82 24.21 42.70
N LEU A 19 -11.56 23.84 42.97
CA LEU A 19 -10.46 23.98 42.01
C LEU A 19 -10.12 22.69 41.23
N PHE A 20 -11.04 21.75 41.09
CA PHE A 20 -10.90 20.66 40.11
C PHE A 20 -11.20 21.17 38.69
N SER A 21 -10.20 21.85 38.12
CA SER A 21 -10.15 22.23 36.72
C SER A 21 -10.15 20.99 35.83
N CYS A 22 -11.06 20.95 34.86
CA CYS A 22 -11.11 19.96 33.80
C CYS A 22 -9.80 19.99 33.02
N SER A 23 -8.98 18.93 33.13
CA SER A 23 -7.86 18.71 32.22
C SER A 23 -8.45 18.54 30.81
N LYS A 24 -8.36 19.59 30.00
CA LYS A 24 -8.71 19.50 28.58
C LYS A 24 -7.71 18.55 27.94
N SER A 25 -8.10 17.28 27.83
CA SER A 25 -7.52 16.31 26.91
C SER A 25 -7.54 16.94 25.53
N TYR A 26 -6.41 17.52 25.12
CA TYR A 26 -6.25 18.08 23.80
C TYR A 26 -6.14 16.91 22.83
N GLN A 27 -7.26 16.49 22.25
CA GLN A 27 -7.26 15.62 21.09
C GLN A 27 -6.85 16.48 19.88
N PRO A 28 -5.66 16.27 19.29
CA PRO A 28 -5.26 17.00 18.10
C PRO A 28 -6.29 16.74 16.99
N LYS A 29 -6.67 17.81 16.28
CA LYS A 29 -7.57 17.68 15.13
C LYS A 29 -6.95 16.71 14.11
N PRO A 30 -7.74 15.84 13.47
CA PRO A 30 -7.24 14.97 12.40
C PRO A 30 -6.58 15.84 11.33
N LYS A 31 -5.40 15.42 10.84
CA LYS A 31 -4.68 16.13 9.78
C LYS A 31 -5.60 16.21 8.54
N GLY A 32 -5.86 17.43 8.07
CA GLY A 32 -6.61 17.65 6.85
C GLY A 32 -5.71 17.43 5.63
N TYR A 33 -6.00 16.41 4.83
CA TYR A 33 -5.33 16.20 3.56
C TYR A 33 -5.99 17.04 2.46
N ASN A 34 -5.24 17.38 1.41
CA ASN A 34 -5.83 17.95 0.20
C ASN A 34 -6.92 17.01 -0.32
N ARG A 35 -8.08 17.55 -0.71
CA ARG A 35 -9.17 16.77 -1.29
C ARG A 35 -8.71 16.21 -2.63
N LEU A 36 -8.26 14.95 -2.63
CA LEU A 36 -7.97 14.19 -3.83
C LEU A 36 -9.30 13.74 -4.44
N LEU A 37 -9.56 14.16 -5.69
CA LEU A 37 -10.65 13.58 -6.48
C LEU A 37 -10.17 12.22 -6.97
N LEU A 38 -10.60 11.16 -6.27
CA LEU A 38 -10.30 9.80 -6.65
C LEU A 38 -11.16 9.41 -7.87
N PRO A 39 -10.60 8.66 -8.84
CA PRO A 39 -11.37 8.22 -9.99
C PRO A 39 -12.49 7.25 -9.59
N GLU A 40 -13.51 7.11 -10.45
CA GLU A 40 -14.53 6.07 -10.29
C GLU A 40 -13.92 4.67 -10.47
N GLU A 41 -14.40 3.71 -9.66
CA GLU A 41 -14.03 2.29 -9.69
C GLU A 41 -14.72 1.56 -10.87
N LYS A 42 -14.29 1.89 -12.08
CA LYS A 42 -14.69 1.21 -13.31
C LYS A 42 -13.49 0.46 -13.86
N TYR A 43 -13.69 -0.81 -14.22
CA TYR A 43 -12.62 -1.70 -14.63
C TYR A 43 -12.76 -2.14 -16.08
N ARG A 44 -11.62 -2.48 -16.69
CA ARG A 44 -11.52 -3.09 -18.01
C ARG A 44 -10.47 -4.19 -17.99
N VAL A 45 -10.65 -5.15 -18.89
CA VAL A 45 -9.76 -6.30 -19.01
C VAL A 45 -8.56 -5.97 -19.90
N LEU A 46 -7.39 -6.55 -19.59
CA LEU A 46 -6.22 -6.49 -20.48
C LEU A 46 -6.50 -7.05 -21.89
N PRO A 47 -5.81 -6.51 -22.93
CA PRO A 47 -5.82 -7.09 -24.28
C PRO A 47 -5.37 -8.56 -24.29
N ASP A 48 -5.83 -9.31 -25.29
CA ASP A 48 -5.59 -10.75 -25.41
C ASP A 48 -4.17 -11.15 -25.84
N SER A 49 -3.24 -10.19 -25.90
CA SER A 49 -1.88 -10.41 -26.40
C SER A 49 -0.86 -10.89 -25.34
N LEU A 50 -1.29 -11.03 -24.08
CA LEU A 50 -0.42 -11.32 -22.93
C LEU A 50 -0.68 -12.74 -22.40
N PRO A 51 0.34 -13.42 -21.82
CA PRO A 51 0.19 -14.76 -21.22
C PRO A 51 -0.51 -14.75 -19.86
N TYR A 52 -1.08 -13.62 -19.48
CA TYR A 52 -1.88 -13.39 -18.29
C TYR A 52 -2.94 -12.35 -18.61
N GLN A 53 -3.99 -12.32 -17.80
CA GLN A 53 -5.06 -11.34 -17.90
C GLN A 53 -5.49 -10.94 -16.50
N PHE A 54 -5.86 -9.67 -16.36
CA PHE A 54 -6.44 -9.12 -15.15
C PHE A 54 -7.28 -7.90 -15.52
N GLU A 55 -8.06 -7.42 -14.56
CA GLU A 55 -8.77 -6.16 -14.66
C GLU A 55 -7.95 -5.00 -14.08
N TYR A 56 -8.07 -3.84 -14.70
CA TYR A 56 -7.46 -2.60 -14.24
C TYR A 56 -8.39 -1.42 -14.52
N SER A 57 -8.24 -0.33 -13.77
CA SER A 57 -9.17 0.79 -13.88
C SER A 57 -9.15 1.45 -15.26
N THR A 58 -10.33 1.87 -15.71
CA THR A 58 -10.50 2.69 -16.92
C THR A 58 -9.78 4.03 -16.82
N SER A 59 -9.49 4.48 -15.60
CA SER A 59 -8.75 5.70 -15.31
C SER A 59 -7.24 5.55 -15.46
N ALA A 60 -6.74 4.32 -15.58
CA ALA A 60 -5.34 4.02 -15.85
C ALA A 60 -5.07 3.77 -17.33
N LYS A 61 -3.81 3.94 -17.74
CA LYS A 61 -3.31 3.65 -19.09
C LYS A 61 -2.44 2.40 -19.04
N LEU A 62 -2.71 1.47 -19.94
CA LEU A 62 -1.81 0.35 -20.21
C LEU A 62 -0.68 0.86 -21.10
N LEU A 63 0.55 0.78 -20.62
CA LEU A 63 1.76 1.15 -21.34
C LEU A 63 2.65 -0.08 -21.50
N ARG A 64 3.49 -0.07 -22.54
CA ARG A 64 4.60 -1.03 -22.62
C ARG A 64 5.67 -0.61 -21.64
N ASP A 65 6.36 -1.58 -21.05
CA ASP A 65 7.54 -1.30 -20.26
C ASP A 65 8.62 -0.70 -21.17
N THR A 66 9.06 0.52 -20.84
CA THR A 66 10.11 1.25 -21.59
C THR A 66 11.47 1.19 -20.90
N SER A 67 11.60 0.42 -19.82
CA SER A 67 12.85 0.23 -19.10
C SER A 67 13.93 -0.32 -20.02
N TRP A 68 15.19 0.04 -19.73
CA TRP A 68 16.37 -0.43 -20.48
C TRP A 68 16.42 -1.96 -20.57
N ILE A 69 16.03 -2.62 -19.49
CA ILE A 69 15.74 -4.05 -19.46
C ILE A 69 14.23 -4.16 -19.60
N ASN A 70 13.75 -4.59 -20.78
CA ASN A 70 12.35 -4.90 -21.00
C ASN A 70 12.24 -6.28 -21.64
N GLU A 71 11.16 -6.99 -21.30
CA GLU A 71 10.80 -8.24 -21.94
C GLU A 71 9.41 -8.14 -22.54
N LYS A 72 9.13 -9.00 -23.53
CA LYS A 72 7.95 -8.94 -24.39
C LYS A 72 6.61 -8.81 -23.64
N PHE A 73 6.52 -9.36 -22.44
CA PHE A 73 5.28 -9.44 -21.66
C PHE A 73 5.30 -8.57 -20.40
N TRP A 74 6.22 -7.62 -20.31
CA TRP A 74 6.25 -6.64 -19.23
C TRP A 74 5.42 -5.43 -19.63
N VAL A 75 4.63 -4.94 -18.67
CA VAL A 75 3.69 -3.83 -18.89
C VAL A 75 3.70 -2.89 -17.70
N GLU A 76 3.24 -1.67 -17.93
CA GLU A 76 2.98 -0.71 -16.89
C GLU A 76 1.51 -0.30 -16.89
N ILE A 77 0.91 -0.25 -15.71
CA ILE A 77 -0.42 0.33 -15.50
C ILE A 77 -0.23 1.71 -14.86
N TYR A 78 -0.35 2.76 -15.67
CA TYR A 78 -0.08 4.13 -15.25
C TYR A 78 -1.36 4.90 -14.91
N TYR A 79 -1.43 5.50 -13.73
CA TYR A 79 -2.53 6.33 -13.24
C TYR A 79 -2.13 7.81 -13.32
N PRO A 80 -2.57 8.55 -14.37
CA PRO A 80 -2.09 9.91 -14.60
C PRO A 80 -2.45 10.89 -13.48
N THR A 81 -3.66 10.76 -12.91
CA THR A 81 -4.15 11.63 -11.83
C THR A 81 -3.31 11.51 -10.57
N LEU A 82 -2.87 10.29 -10.24
CA LEU A 82 -2.07 10.01 -9.05
C LEU A 82 -0.57 10.01 -9.31
N LYS A 83 -0.16 10.14 -10.58
CA LYS A 83 1.23 9.99 -11.04
C LYS A 83 1.85 8.70 -10.48
N ALA A 84 1.08 7.62 -10.50
CA ALA A 84 1.46 6.33 -9.95
C ALA A 84 1.51 5.28 -11.06
N ASN A 85 2.39 4.30 -10.90
CA ASN A 85 2.65 3.27 -11.90
C ASN A 85 2.79 1.92 -11.19
N ILE A 86 2.05 0.94 -11.68
CA ILE A 86 2.23 -0.46 -11.32
C ILE A 86 3.08 -1.08 -12.42
N HIS A 87 4.34 -1.40 -12.11
CA HIS A 87 5.20 -2.16 -13.01
C HIS A 87 4.88 -3.64 -12.85
N ILE A 88 4.61 -4.32 -13.96
CA ILE A 88 4.32 -5.75 -14.02
C ILE A 88 5.39 -6.43 -14.85
N THR A 89 6.13 -7.35 -14.23
CA THR A 89 7.09 -8.22 -14.92
C THR A 89 6.60 -9.66 -14.90
N TYR A 90 6.95 -10.41 -15.94
CA TYR A 90 6.50 -11.77 -16.16
C TYR A 90 7.63 -12.66 -16.66
N LYS A 91 7.65 -13.90 -16.17
CA LYS A 91 8.58 -14.96 -16.55
C LYS A 91 7.85 -16.29 -16.65
N ARG A 92 8.17 -17.09 -17.68
CA ARG A 92 7.80 -18.51 -17.74
C ARG A 92 8.84 -19.35 -17.01
N ILE A 93 8.39 -20.17 -16.06
CA ILE A 93 9.23 -21.05 -15.24
C ILE A 93 9.49 -22.38 -15.97
N GLN A 94 8.47 -22.95 -16.63
CA GLN A 94 8.53 -24.23 -17.36
C GLN A 94 9.00 -25.42 -16.49
N ASN A 95 8.42 -25.57 -15.30
CA ASN A 95 8.69 -26.62 -14.30
C ASN A 95 10.15 -26.67 -13.82
N ARG A 96 10.83 -25.53 -13.87
CA ARG A 96 12.20 -25.38 -13.36
C ARG A 96 12.19 -24.82 -11.94
N ASP A 97 12.12 -25.69 -10.95
CA ASP A 97 12.07 -25.30 -9.53
C ASP A 97 13.24 -24.41 -9.10
N ALA A 98 14.44 -24.64 -9.65
CA ALA A 98 15.61 -23.81 -9.38
C ALA A 98 15.39 -22.35 -9.85
N LEU A 99 14.77 -22.16 -11.02
CA LEU A 99 14.44 -20.85 -11.55
C LEU A 99 13.33 -20.17 -10.74
N LEU A 100 12.32 -20.91 -10.30
CA LEU A 100 11.30 -20.35 -9.40
C LEU A 100 11.91 -19.84 -8.09
N LYS A 101 12.80 -20.63 -7.48
CA LYS A 101 13.53 -20.23 -6.25
C LYS A 101 14.38 -18.98 -6.48
N GLU A 102 15.08 -18.91 -7.62
CA GLU A 102 15.86 -17.74 -8.01
C GLU A 102 14.97 -16.48 -8.11
N LEU A 103 13.86 -16.58 -8.84
CA LEU A 103 12.92 -15.46 -9.03
C LEU A 103 12.29 -14.97 -7.72
N LEU A 104 11.92 -15.90 -6.82
CA LEU A 104 11.41 -15.55 -5.50
C LEU A 104 12.48 -14.87 -4.63
N ASN A 105 13.71 -15.40 -4.64
CA ASN A 105 14.82 -14.80 -3.90
C ASN A 105 15.18 -13.41 -4.43
N ASP A 106 15.15 -13.21 -5.74
CA ASP A 106 15.38 -11.91 -6.35
C ASP A 106 14.27 -10.91 -6.01
N ALA A 107 13.00 -11.34 -6.03
CA ALA A 107 11.89 -10.51 -5.59
C ALA A 107 12.06 -10.09 -4.13
N TYR A 108 12.39 -11.02 -3.24
CA TYR A 108 12.67 -10.74 -1.82
C TYR A 108 13.87 -9.79 -1.65
N ARG A 109 14.95 -9.99 -2.41
CA ARG A 109 16.13 -9.11 -2.38
C ARG A 109 15.80 -7.67 -2.82
N LEU A 110 14.93 -7.51 -3.82
CA LEU A 110 14.49 -6.19 -4.27
C LEU A 110 13.61 -5.48 -3.24
N THR A 111 12.72 -6.23 -2.57
CA THR A 111 11.91 -5.73 -1.44
C THR A 111 12.78 -5.31 -0.27
N SER A 112 13.64 -6.22 0.22
CA SER A 112 14.51 -5.99 1.38
C SER A 112 15.51 -4.85 1.20
N LYS A 113 15.95 -4.53 -0.03
CA LYS A 113 16.79 -3.33 -0.28
C LYS A 113 16.11 -2.02 0.12
N GLN A 114 14.78 -1.98 0.13
CA GLN A 114 14.02 -0.80 0.56
C GLN A 114 13.93 -0.68 2.09
N GLN A 115 14.24 -1.73 2.85
CA GLN A 115 14.25 -1.74 4.31
C GLN A 115 15.12 -0.60 4.90
N ILE A 116 16.20 -0.22 4.19
CA ILE A 116 17.12 0.84 4.63
C ILE A 116 16.38 2.17 4.90
N LYS A 117 15.32 2.46 4.13
CA LYS A 117 14.49 3.68 4.28
C LYS A 117 13.10 3.39 4.82
N ALA A 118 12.74 2.12 4.98
CA ALA A 118 11.44 1.71 5.46
C ALA A 118 11.36 1.88 6.98
N TYR A 119 10.19 2.27 7.45
CA TYR A 119 9.83 2.17 8.86
C TYR A 119 9.42 0.74 9.23
N GLY A 120 8.92 -0.03 8.25
CA GLY A 120 8.54 -1.43 8.42
C GLY A 120 8.20 -2.09 7.08
N ILE A 121 8.25 -3.43 7.06
CA ILE A 121 7.78 -4.26 5.96
C ILE A 121 6.83 -5.31 6.53
N ASP A 122 5.60 -5.32 6.04
CA ASP A 122 4.58 -6.31 6.38
C ASP A 122 4.38 -7.23 5.18
N GLU A 123 4.72 -8.51 5.35
CA GLU A 123 4.54 -9.52 4.30
C GLU A 123 3.33 -10.40 4.61
N VAL A 124 2.46 -10.60 3.61
CA VAL A 124 1.31 -11.48 3.75
C VAL A 124 1.18 -12.40 2.53
N LYS A 125 0.92 -13.67 2.80
CA LYS A 125 0.56 -14.65 1.78
C LYS A 125 -0.94 -14.78 1.73
N ILE A 126 -1.52 -14.62 0.54
CA ILE A 126 -2.96 -14.76 0.32
C ILE A 126 -3.26 -15.78 -0.78
N VAL A 127 -4.49 -16.26 -0.79
CA VAL A 127 -5.07 -17.02 -1.90
C VAL A 127 -6.18 -16.16 -2.50
N THR A 128 -6.11 -15.92 -3.80
CA THR A 128 -7.12 -15.12 -4.52
C THR A 128 -8.43 -15.88 -4.64
N PRO A 129 -9.56 -15.20 -4.95
CA PRO A 129 -10.84 -15.87 -5.22
C PRO A 129 -10.75 -16.93 -6.34
N LEU A 130 -9.79 -16.78 -7.25
CA LEU A 130 -9.51 -17.72 -8.35
C LEU A 130 -8.51 -18.82 -7.98
N GLY A 131 -8.17 -18.95 -6.69
CA GLY A 131 -7.28 -19.98 -6.16
C GLY A 131 -5.80 -19.77 -6.43
N LYS A 132 -5.37 -18.57 -6.86
CA LYS A 132 -3.95 -18.27 -7.10
C LYS A 132 -3.26 -17.83 -5.82
N THR A 133 -2.01 -18.20 -5.62
CA THR A 133 -1.23 -17.74 -4.47
C THR A 133 -0.54 -16.42 -4.81
N ALA A 134 -0.70 -15.42 -3.95
CA ALA A 134 0.05 -14.18 -4.01
C ALA A 134 0.84 -13.97 -2.72
N LEU A 135 2.07 -13.48 -2.83
CA LEU A 135 2.86 -12.96 -1.72
C LEU A 135 2.92 -11.44 -1.89
N ILE A 136 2.39 -10.71 -0.91
CA ILE A 136 2.31 -9.26 -0.88
C ILE A 136 3.29 -8.74 0.17
N ALA A 137 3.98 -7.65 -0.14
CA ALA A 137 4.82 -6.90 0.79
C ALA A 137 4.38 -5.43 0.79
N GLU A 138 3.89 -4.97 1.95
CA GLU A 138 3.60 -3.57 2.20
C GLU A 138 4.79 -2.93 2.91
N ILE A 139 5.30 -1.83 2.36
CA ILE A 139 6.49 -1.17 2.87
C ILE A 139 6.10 0.22 3.36
N SER A 140 6.18 0.42 4.67
CA SER A 140 5.88 1.71 5.31
C SER A 140 7.11 2.60 5.32
N GLY A 141 6.93 3.91 5.13
CA GLY A 141 8.01 4.90 5.17
C GLY A 141 8.24 5.62 3.84
N GLU A 142 9.32 6.40 3.77
CA GLU A 142 9.71 7.18 2.59
C GLU A 142 10.47 6.32 1.58
N VAL A 143 9.80 5.29 1.09
CA VAL A 143 10.37 4.30 0.17
C VAL A 143 9.90 4.53 -1.27
N PRO A 144 10.70 4.11 -2.27
CA PRO A 144 10.31 4.24 -3.68
C PRO A 144 9.05 3.44 -4.05
N SER A 145 8.81 2.29 -3.42
CA SER A 145 7.66 1.43 -3.67
C SER A 145 7.06 0.92 -2.37
N GLN A 146 5.82 1.32 -2.08
CA GLN A 146 5.14 0.99 -0.83
C GLN A 146 4.30 -0.29 -0.89
N PHE A 147 4.11 -0.85 -2.08
CA PHE A 147 3.33 -2.07 -2.26
C PHE A 147 3.94 -2.92 -3.38
N GLN A 148 4.32 -4.15 -3.06
CA GLN A 148 4.89 -5.11 -4.00
C GLN A 148 4.18 -6.45 -3.86
N PHE A 149 4.15 -7.21 -4.94
CA PHE A 149 3.58 -8.55 -4.90
C PHE A 149 4.26 -9.49 -5.89
N THR A 150 4.15 -10.79 -5.63
CA THR A 150 4.47 -11.84 -6.59
C THR A 150 3.33 -12.85 -6.66
N MET A 151 3.10 -13.41 -7.84
CA MET A 151 2.09 -14.44 -8.09
C MET A 151 2.67 -15.54 -8.95
N THR A 152 2.33 -16.78 -8.63
CA THR A 152 2.80 -17.95 -9.38
C THR A 152 1.81 -19.11 -9.28
N ASP A 153 1.80 -19.98 -10.29
CA ASP A 153 1.16 -21.31 -10.25
C ASP A 153 2.17 -22.44 -9.94
N SER A 154 3.37 -22.07 -9.44
CA SER A 154 4.51 -22.93 -9.11
C SER A 154 5.15 -23.69 -10.28
N SER A 155 4.47 -23.80 -11.42
CA SER A 155 4.85 -24.68 -12.53
C SER A 155 5.27 -23.89 -13.76
N THR A 156 4.47 -22.92 -14.17
CA THR A 156 4.57 -22.31 -15.49
C THR A 156 4.77 -20.82 -15.44
N ASN A 157 4.08 -20.13 -14.53
CA ASN A 157 3.98 -18.68 -14.54
C ASN A 157 4.56 -18.06 -13.26
N PHE A 158 5.38 -17.03 -13.44
CA PHE A 158 5.81 -16.13 -12.38
C PHE A 158 5.56 -14.69 -12.81
N LEU A 159 4.85 -13.94 -11.98
CA LEU A 159 4.58 -12.52 -12.18
C LEU A 159 4.98 -11.75 -10.93
N ARG A 160 5.62 -10.60 -11.11
CA ARG A 160 5.93 -9.65 -10.04
C ARG A 160 5.32 -8.31 -10.37
N GLY A 161 4.72 -7.69 -9.38
CA GLY A 161 4.23 -6.33 -9.46
C GLY A 161 4.86 -5.42 -8.40
N ALA A 162 5.06 -4.15 -8.73
CA ALA A 162 5.50 -3.14 -7.78
C ALA A 162 4.86 -1.79 -8.10
N LEU A 163 4.25 -1.18 -7.09
CA LEU A 163 3.64 0.14 -7.14
C LEU A 163 4.68 1.21 -6.84
N TYR A 164 4.81 2.19 -7.72
CA TYR A 164 5.65 3.36 -7.53
C TYR A 164 4.82 4.64 -7.67
N PHE A 165 5.27 5.69 -6.99
CA PHE A 165 4.76 7.04 -7.17
C PHE A 165 5.87 7.89 -7.80
N ASN A 166 5.57 8.55 -8.92
CA ASN A 166 6.52 9.41 -9.64
C ASN A 166 6.74 10.77 -8.97
N THR A 167 6.10 11.03 -7.83
CA THR A 167 6.30 12.22 -7.00
C THR A 167 7.15 11.87 -5.80
N LYS A 168 8.06 12.78 -5.40
CA LYS A 168 8.78 12.64 -4.12
C LYS A 168 7.77 12.35 -3.01
N VAL A 169 7.95 11.22 -2.35
CA VAL A 169 7.11 10.69 -1.28
C VAL A 169 7.26 11.60 -0.05
N GLN A 170 6.66 12.80 -0.08
CA GLN A 170 6.43 13.58 1.13
C GLN A 170 5.20 12.95 1.79
N ASN A 171 5.49 12.10 2.76
CA ASN A 171 4.67 10.98 3.21
C ASN A 171 3.28 11.38 3.76
N ASP A 172 3.10 12.61 4.20
CA ASP A 172 1.85 12.98 4.86
C ASP A 172 0.70 13.22 3.86
N SER A 173 0.92 13.79 2.67
CA SER A 173 -0.20 14.14 1.78
C SER A 173 -0.67 13.02 0.84
N LEU A 174 0.05 11.89 0.77
CA LEU A 174 -0.21 10.82 -0.20
C LEU A 174 -1.01 9.65 0.36
N ALA A 175 -1.27 9.58 1.67
CA ALA A 175 -1.96 8.43 2.27
C ALA A 175 -3.27 8.03 1.55
N PRO A 176 -4.18 8.95 1.19
CA PRO A 176 -5.39 8.57 0.46
C PRO A 176 -5.11 8.04 -0.96
N ALA A 177 -4.06 8.53 -1.62
CA ALA A 177 -3.64 8.02 -2.93
C ALA A 177 -3.01 6.63 -2.81
N ILE A 178 -2.24 6.39 -1.76
CA ILE A 178 -1.63 5.10 -1.44
C ILE A 178 -2.73 4.08 -1.18
N ASP A 179 -3.68 4.39 -0.29
CA ASP A 179 -4.79 3.49 0.03
C ASP A 179 -5.66 3.17 -1.19
N PHE A 180 -5.93 4.17 -2.03
CA PHE A 180 -6.61 3.95 -3.30
C PHE A 180 -5.80 3.00 -4.20
N MET A 181 -4.52 3.26 -4.40
CA MET A 181 -3.68 2.42 -5.26
C MET A 181 -3.51 1.00 -4.71
N LYS A 182 -3.49 0.80 -3.40
CA LYS A 182 -3.50 -0.54 -2.78
C LYS A 182 -4.76 -1.31 -3.16
N LYS A 183 -5.93 -0.68 -3.14
CA LYS A 183 -7.19 -1.30 -3.60
C LYS A 183 -7.12 -1.68 -5.07
N GLU A 184 -6.58 -0.81 -5.91
CA GLU A 184 -6.43 -1.07 -7.34
C GLU A 184 -5.48 -2.25 -7.62
N VAL A 185 -4.37 -2.35 -6.89
CA VAL A 185 -3.45 -3.49 -6.98
C VAL A 185 -4.12 -4.78 -6.47
N MET A 186 -4.90 -4.70 -5.39
CA MET A 186 -5.64 -5.86 -4.88
C MET A 186 -6.72 -6.35 -5.85
N HIS A 187 -7.42 -5.44 -6.54
CA HIS A 187 -8.37 -5.79 -7.61
C HIS A 187 -7.66 -6.54 -8.75
N LEU A 188 -6.51 -6.02 -9.18
CA LEU A 188 -5.66 -6.68 -10.18
C LEU A 188 -5.26 -8.08 -9.73
N ILE A 189 -4.76 -8.24 -8.50
CA ILE A 189 -4.35 -9.54 -7.95
C ILE A 189 -5.54 -10.52 -7.92
N ASN A 190 -6.71 -10.06 -7.49
CA ASN A 190 -7.90 -10.91 -7.36
C ASN A 190 -8.49 -11.36 -8.69
N THR A 191 -8.29 -10.58 -9.75
CA THR A 191 -8.79 -10.85 -11.11
C THR A 191 -7.73 -11.48 -12.02
N LEU A 192 -6.54 -11.77 -11.49
CA LEU A 192 -5.45 -12.30 -12.30
C LEU A 192 -5.66 -13.77 -12.66
N GLU A 193 -5.62 -14.03 -13.96
CA GLU A 193 -5.65 -15.35 -14.57
C GLU A 193 -4.45 -15.57 -15.49
N TRP A 194 -3.96 -16.81 -15.52
CA TRP A 194 -2.93 -17.24 -16.46
C TRP A 194 -3.55 -17.67 -17.77
N LYS A 195 -2.94 -17.30 -18.90
CA LYS A 195 -3.33 -17.80 -20.22
C LYS A 195 -2.37 -18.91 -20.64
N ASN A 196 -2.93 -19.96 -21.23
CA ASN A 196 -2.20 -21.13 -21.71
C ASN A 196 -1.25 -20.74 -22.87
#